data_AF-A0A379DHC5-F1
#
_entry.id   AF-A0A379DHC5-F1
#
_cell.length_a   1.000
_cell.length_b   1.000
_cell.length_c   1.000
_cell.angle_alpha   90.00
_cell.angle_beta   90.00
_cell.angle_gamma   90.00
#
_symmetry.space_group_name_H-M   'P 1'
#
loop_
_entity.id
_entity.type
_entity.pdbx_description
1 polymer ?
#
loop_
_entity_poly.entity_id
_entity_poly.type
_entity_poly.pdbx_seq_one_letter_code
_entity_poly.pdbx_strand_id
1 'polypeptide(L)'
;MKNETSTAFFDLSLLFFGTIAGLILAILTVPFVEKNAYLSIITPTLLIFALPGFVYYVFARNKKVIKEKSIRPLSKSDIVLEILFYLFLFFAGLLIDFGISRILESMPYEWAVAETKKAEETGFFIREIMSDTSGWWYGIIAFAVIPAISEELYFRYGIINVIDKFIHNKTATIWSVAVLFSLIHFSAIGFASRLTLGVIFGYLYYRTGSIKWPVFLHFSNNFFALLLI
;
A
#
# COMPACT_ATOMS: atom_id res chain seq x y z
N MET A 1 21.75 -17.31 -15.53
CA MET A 1 21.98 -15.84 -15.51
C MET A 1 21.29 -15.11 -16.67
N LYS A 2 21.65 -15.26 -17.97
CA LYS A 2 20.97 -14.53 -19.09
C LYS A 2 19.43 -14.65 -19.10
N ASN A 3 18.88 -15.82 -18.76
CA ASN A 3 17.43 -16.05 -18.74
C ASN A 3 16.71 -15.38 -17.54
N GLU A 4 17.36 -15.25 -16.39
CA GLU A 4 16.74 -14.62 -15.21
C GLU A 4 16.67 -13.10 -15.37
N THR A 5 17.74 -12.48 -15.86
CA THR A 5 17.78 -11.05 -16.14
C THR A 5 16.76 -10.66 -17.21
N SER A 6 16.66 -11.42 -18.31
CA SER A 6 15.64 -11.21 -19.35
C SER A 6 14.22 -11.34 -18.80
N THR A 7 13.98 -12.30 -17.90
CA THR A 7 12.69 -12.47 -17.24
C THR A 7 12.39 -11.30 -16.29
N ALA A 8 13.37 -10.83 -15.53
CA ALA A 8 13.22 -9.70 -14.62
C ALA A 8 12.86 -8.41 -15.38
N PHE A 9 13.50 -8.13 -16.52
CA PHE A 9 13.16 -6.99 -17.36
C PHE A 9 11.78 -7.10 -18.02
N PHE A 10 11.39 -8.30 -18.47
CA PHE A 10 10.03 -8.53 -18.99
C PHE A 10 8.96 -8.26 -17.92
N ASP A 11 9.15 -8.83 -16.73
CA ASP A 11 8.25 -8.70 -15.60
C ASP A 11 8.16 -7.24 -15.09
N LEU A 12 9.29 -6.53 -15.07
CA LEU A 12 9.34 -5.09 -14.80
C LEU A 12 8.58 -4.28 -15.86
N SER A 13 8.79 -4.58 -17.14
CA SER A 13 8.12 -3.90 -18.24
C SER A 13 6.61 -4.10 -18.16
N LEU A 14 6.17 -5.33 -17.84
CA LEU A 14 4.76 -5.66 -17.69
C LEU A 14 4.08 -4.82 -16.59
N LEU A 15 4.70 -4.71 -15.41
CA LEU A 15 4.18 -3.86 -14.34
C LEU A 15 4.26 -2.38 -14.70
N PHE A 16 5.37 -1.93 -15.28
CA PHE A 16 5.55 -0.53 -15.65
C PHE A 16 4.50 -0.08 -16.67
N PHE A 17 4.41 -0.74 -17.82
CA PHE A 17 3.43 -0.39 -18.86
C PHE A 17 1.99 -0.63 -18.39
N GLY A 18 1.75 -1.67 -17.59
CA GLY A 18 0.45 -1.89 -16.96
C GLY A 18 0.03 -0.74 -16.06
N THR A 19 0.97 -0.21 -15.25
CA THR A 19 0.71 0.91 -14.34
C THR A 19 0.48 2.21 -15.12
N ILE A 20 1.28 2.47 -16.16
CA ILE A 20 1.08 3.63 -17.05
C ILE A 20 -0.28 3.55 -17.74
N ALA A 21 -0.67 2.38 -18.27
CA ALA A 21 -1.98 2.18 -18.86
C ALA A 21 -3.10 2.40 -17.82
N GLY A 22 -2.94 1.87 -16.61
CA GLY A 22 -3.85 2.10 -15.49
C GLY A 22 -4.02 3.57 -15.13
N LEU A 23 -2.92 4.33 -15.07
CA LEU A 23 -2.92 5.78 -14.82
C LEU A 23 -3.63 6.54 -15.94
N ILE A 24 -3.32 6.22 -17.21
CA ILE A 24 -3.99 6.85 -18.37
C ILE A 24 -5.48 6.57 -18.31
N LEU A 25 -5.89 5.32 -18.07
CA LEU A 25 -7.31 4.96 -17.94
C LEU A 25 -7.97 5.69 -16.78
N ALA A 26 -7.31 5.78 -15.62
CA ALA A 26 -7.84 6.52 -14.47
C ALA A 26 -8.10 8.00 -14.83
N ILE A 27 -7.16 8.66 -15.49
CA ILE A 27 -7.31 10.05 -15.96
C ILE A 27 -8.46 10.17 -16.96
N LEU A 28 -8.53 9.27 -17.95
CA LEU A 28 -9.60 9.28 -18.95
C LEU A 28 -10.98 9.05 -18.35
N THR A 29 -11.07 8.32 -17.23
CA THR A 29 -12.35 8.09 -16.54
C THR A 29 -12.82 9.26 -15.68
N VAL A 30 -11.96 10.23 -15.34
CA VAL A 30 -12.30 11.34 -14.42
C VAL A 30 -13.62 12.05 -14.78
N PRO A 31 -13.84 12.52 -16.02
CA PRO A 31 -15.08 13.25 -16.35
C PRO A 31 -16.37 12.42 -16.20
N PHE A 32 -16.23 11.09 -16.18
CA PHE A 32 -17.36 10.16 -16.06
C PHE A 32 -17.64 9.78 -14.61
N VAL A 33 -16.64 9.84 -13.73
CA VAL A 33 -16.75 9.39 -12.34
C VAL A 33 -16.77 10.53 -11.33
N GLU A 34 -16.25 11.72 -11.67
CA GLU A 34 -16.06 12.86 -10.74
C GLU A 34 -17.34 13.32 -10.03
N LYS A 35 -18.51 13.13 -10.67
CA LYS A 35 -19.81 13.50 -10.10
C LYS A 35 -20.31 12.51 -9.03
N ASN A 36 -19.69 11.35 -8.95
CA ASN A 36 -20.00 10.33 -7.98
C ASN A 36 -18.77 10.11 -7.11
N ALA A 37 -18.82 10.62 -5.87
CA ALA A 37 -17.72 10.51 -4.91
C ALA A 37 -17.22 9.06 -4.79
N TYR A 38 -18.14 8.10 -4.92
CA TYR A 38 -17.83 6.69 -4.79
C TYR A 38 -17.00 6.14 -5.95
N LEU A 39 -17.46 6.40 -7.17
CA LEU A 39 -16.73 5.97 -8.36
C LEU A 39 -15.39 6.70 -8.48
N SER A 40 -15.31 7.93 -7.99
CA SER A 40 -14.09 8.74 -7.99
C SER A 40 -12.96 8.15 -7.14
N ILE A 41 -13.29 7.39 -6.08
CA ILE A 41 -12.30 6.75 -5.20
C ILE A 41 -11.93 5.36 -5.69
N ILE A 42 -12.95 4.55 -6.01
CA ILE A 42 -12.76 3.14 -6.34
C ILE A 42 -12.09 2.98 -7.71
N THR A 43 -12.50 3.77 -8.70
CA THR A 43 -12.06 3.58 -10.09
C THR A 43 -10.55 3.77 -10.24
N PRO A 44 -9.92 4.85 -9.71
CA PRO A 44 -8.47 5.01 -9.79
C PRO A 44 -7.73 3.89 -9.06
N THR A 45 -8.20 3.47 -7.87
CA THR A 45 -7.56 2.40 -7.09
C THR A 45 -7.53 1.08 -7.86
N LEU A 46 -8.65 0.71 -8.49
CA LEU A 46 -8.74 -0.49 -9.31
C LEU A 46 -7.87 -0.39 -10.57
N LEU A 47 -7.88 0.74 -11.26
CA LEU A 47 -7.13 0.90 -12.51
C LEU A 47 -5.61 1.01 -12.28
N ILE A 48 -5.18 1.70 -11.23
CA ILE A 48 -3.76 1.95 -10.94
C ILE A 48 -3.10 0.76 -10.23
N PHE A 49 -3.83 0.03 -9.39
CA PHE A 49 -3.24 -1.08 -8.61
C PHE A 49 -3.79 -2.45 -9.00
N ALA A 50 -5.11 -2.64 -8.93
CA ALA A 50 -5.70 -3.97 -9.13
C ALA A 50 -5.46 -4.49 -10.56
N LEU A 51 -5.68 -3.64 -11.57
CA LEU A 51 -5.51 -4.00 -12.98
C LEU A 51 -4.06 -4.41 -13.30
N PRO A 52 -3.02 -3.58 -13.07
CA PRO A 52 -1.65 -3.99 -13.36
C PRO A 52 -1.18 -5.16 -12.48
N GLY A 53 -1.62 -5.21 -11.21
CA GLY A 53 -1.35 -6.35 -10.33
C GLY A 53 -1.94 -7.66 -10.87
N PHE A 54 -3.17 -7.61 -11.40
CA PHE A 54 -3.84 -8.74 -12.03
C PHE A 54 -3.21 -9.13 -13.37
N VAL A 55 -2.90 -8.16 -14.24
CA VAL A 55 -2.20 -8.38 -15.51
C VAL A 55 -0.86 -9.06 -15.25
N TYR A 56 -0.07 -8.56 -14.29
CA TYR A 56 1.15 -9.22 -13.86
C TYR A 56 0.88 -10.63 -13.35
N TYR A 57 -0.13 -10.79 -12.48
CA TYR A 57 -0.51 -12.10 -11.98
C TYR A 57 -0.88 -13.07 -13.10
N VAL A 58 -1.44 -12.65 -14.23
CA VAL A 58 -1.77 -13.56 -15.34
C VAL A 58 -0.53 -13.86 -16.21
N PHE A 59 0.23 -12.84 -16.60
CA PHE A 59 1.22 -12.95 -17.68
C PHE A 59 2.69 -13.07 -17.24
N ALA A 60 3.01 -12.93 -15.95
CA ALA A 60 4.39 -13.04 -15.47
C ALA A 60 5.00 -14.42 -15.78
N ARG A 61 6.21 -14.41 -16.38
CA ARG A 61 6.87 -15.62 -16.91
C ARG A 61 7.47 -16.52 -15.83
N ASN A 62 7.85 -15.93 -14.70
CA ASN A 62 8.30 -16.66 -13.52
C ASN A 62 7.73 -16.01 -12.27
N LYS A 63 6.56 -16.47 -11.87
CA LYS A 63 6.03 -16.17 -10.54
C LYS A 63 6.88 -16.95 -9.54
N LYS A 64 7.87 -16.28 -8.94
CA LYS A 64 8.32 -16.70 -7.62
C LYS A 64 7.17 -16.41 -6.68
N VAL A 65 6.20 -17.32 -6.59
CA VAL A 65 5.45 -17.41 -5.36
C VAL A 65 6.52 -17.74 -4.34
N ILE A 66 6.72 -16.86 -3.36
CA ILE A 66 7.55 -17.16 -2.20
C ILE A 66 6.83 -18.34 -1.53
N LYS A 67 7.13 -19.56 -1.98
CA LYS A 67 6.58 -20.79 -1.41
C LYS A 67 6.88 -20.73 0.07
N GLU A 68 6.01 -21.31 0.90
CA GLU A 68 6.30 -21.62 2.30
C GLU A 68 7.64 -22.37 2.37
N LYS A 69 8.75 -21.63 2.40
CA LYS A 69 10.06 -22.19 2.67
C LYS A 69 10.06 -22.40 4.16
N SER A 70 9.54 -23.56 4.56
CA SER A 70 9.53 -24.11 5.91
C SER A 70 9.51 -23.00 6.96
N ILE A 71 8.32 -22.50 7.30
CA ILE A 71 8.16 -21.75 8.55
C ILE A 71 8.72 -22.69 9.60
N ARG A 72 9.95 -22.42 10.07
CA ARG A 72 10.42 -23.09 11.28
C ARG A 72 9.36 -22.76 12.31
N PRO A 73 8.74 -23.76 12.97
CA PRO A 73 7.73 -23.47 13.97
C PRO A 73 8.37 -22.52 14.97
N LEU A 74 7.86 -21.29 15.01
CA LEU A 74 8.36 -20.31 15.94
C LEU A 74 7.99 -20.75 17.35
N SER A 75 8.91 -20.56 18.28
CA SER A 75 8.56 -20.70 19.68
C SER A 75 7.49 -19.65 20.03
N LYS A 76 6.71 -19.89 21.08
CA LYS A 76 5.74 -18.89 21.57
C LYS A 76 6.43 -17.53 21.85
N SER A 77 7.67 -17.56 22.35
CA SER A 77 8.48 -16.36 22.57
C SER A 77 8.83 -15.62 21.29
N ASP A 78 9.18 -16.31 20.21
CA ASP A 78 9.52 -15.64 18.94
C ASP A 78 8.30 -14.92 18.35
N ILE A 79 7.12 -15.55 18.43
CA ILE A 79 5.85 -14.95 17.97
C ILE A 79 5.54 -13.69 18.78
N VAL A 80 5.69 -13.75 20.11
CA VAL A 80 5.46 -12.60 20.99
C VAL A 80 6.43 -11.47 20.65
N LEU A 81 7.72 -11.77 20.50
CA LEU A 81 8.74 -10.78 20.18
C LEU A 81 8.49 -10.11 18.83
N GLU A 82 8.04 -10.85 17.82
CA GLU A 82 7.69 -10.27 16.52
C GLU A 82 6.45 -9.40 16.58
N ILE A 83 5.41 -9.81 17.32
CA ILE A 83 4.23 -8.98 17.54
C ILE A 83 4.62 -7.68 18.23
N LEU A 84 5.42 -7.76 19.29
CA LEU A 84 5.93 -6.58 20.00
C LEU A 84 6.78 -5.69 19.10
N PHE A 85 7.62 -6.28 18.25
CA PHE A 85 8.42 -5.54 17.28
C PHE A 85 7.55 -4.81 16.23
N TYR A 86 6.51 -5.47 15.70
CA TYR A 86 5.59 -4.84 14.76
C TYR A 86 4.75 -3.74 15.41
N LEU A 87 4.28 -3.95 16.65
CA LEU A 87 3.60 -2.91 17.42
C LEU A 87 4.54 -1.73 17.68
N PHE A 88 5.78 -1.99 18.08
CA PHE A 88 6.79 -0.96 18.25
C PHE A 88 7.01 -0.15 16.97
N LEU A 89 7.20 -0.81 15.82
CA LEU A 89 7.37 -0.12 14.53
C LEU A 89 6.14 0.70 14.17
N PHE A 90 4.94 0.16 14.36
CA PHE A 90 3.68 0.86 14.09
C PHE A 90 3.56 2.14 14.92
N PHE A 91 3.73 2.03 16.25
CA PHE A 91 3.66 3.20 17.13
C PHE A 91 4.79 4.19 16.90
N ALA A 92 6.00 3.73 16.57
CA ALA A 92 7.11 4.60 16.20
C ALA A 92 6.78 5.40 14.93
N GLY A 93 6.18 4.77 13.92
CA GLY A 93 5.71 5.44 12.71
C GLY A 93 4.68 6.53 13.01
N LEU A 94 3.67 6.23 13.84
CA LEU A 94 2.66 7.21 14.25
C LEU A 94 3.27 8.39 15.03
N LEU A 95 4.23 8.13 15.92
CA LEU A 95 4.89 9.19 16.69
C LEU A 95 5.74 10.10 15.79
N ILE A 96 6.42 9.52 14.79
CA ILE A 96 7.18 10.30 13.81
C ILE A 96 6.23 11.14 12.97
N ASP A 97 5.12 10.59 12.48
CA ASP A 97 4.14 11.35 11.71
C ASP A 97 3.53 12.49 12.53
N PHE A 98 3.23 12.26 13.81
CA PHE A 98 2.79 13.33 14.72
C PHE A 98 3.84 14.45 14.82
N GLY A 99 5.11 14.08 15.02
CA GLY A 99 6.23 15.04 15.03
C GLY A 99 6.35 15.82 13.71
N ILE A 100 6.24 15.14 12.57
CA ILE A 100 6.24 15.76 11.23
C ILE A 100 5.08 16.76 11.11
N SER A 101 3.86 16.37 11.48
CA SER A 101 2.69 17.26 11.42
C SER A 101 2.89 18.51 12.27
N ARG A 102 3.38 18.39 13.51
CA ARG A 102 3.68 19.56 14.38
C ARG A 102 4.75 20.47 13.78
N ILE A 103 5.78 19.90 13.16
CA ILE A 103 6.83 20.67 12.48
C ILE A 103 6.24 21.42 11.29
N LEU A 104 5.46 20.74 10.43
CA LEU A 104 4.84 21.35 9.24
C LEU A 104 3.86 22.48 9.60
N GLU A 105 3.04 22.28 10.63
CA GLU A 105 2.12 23.31 11.13
C GLU A 105 2.85 24.57 11.63
N SER A 106 4.07 24.43 12.13
CA SER A 106 4.89 25.55 12.60
C SER A 106 5.64 26.27 11.47
N MET A 107 5.67 25.71 10.26
CA MET A 107 6.41 26.25 9.12
C MET A 107 5.55 27.21 8.29
N PRO A 108 5.94 28.48 8.11
CA PRO A 108 5.22 29.43 7.26
C PRO A 108 5.57 29.27 5.77
N TYR A 109 5.84 28.04 5.31
CA TYR A 109 6.17 27.76 3.91
C TYR A 109 4.93 27.26 3.17
N GLU A 110 4.71 27.75 1.95
CA GLU A 110 3.51 27.46 1.15
C GLU A 110 3.25 25.95 0.98
N TRP A 111 4.30 25.17 0.71
CA TRP A 111 4.17 23.72 0.54
C TRP A 111 3.77 23.00 1.84
N ALA A 112 4.20 23.50 3.00
CA ALA A 112 3.87 22.92 4.30
C ALA A 112 2.40 23.20 4.65
N VAL A 113 1.94 24.43 4.40
CA VAL A 113 0.52 24.81 4.54
C VAL A 113 -0.38 24.03 3.57
N ALA A 114 0.07 23.82 2.34
CA ALA A 114 -0.67 23.03 1.36
C ALA A 114 -0.80 21.56 1.79
N GLU A 115 0.25 20.99 2.39
CA GLU A 115 0.25 19.62 2.88
C GLU A 115 -0.73 19.43 4.05
N THR A 116 -0.73 20.33 5.05
CA THR A 116 -1.67 20.26 6.18
C THR A 116 -3.11 20.43 5.72
N LYS A 117 -3.37 21.41 4.84
CA LYS A 117 -4.68 21.66 4.26
C LYS A 117 -5.20 20.45 3.47
N LYS A 118 -4.36 19.82 2.65
CA LYS A 118 -4.72 18.60 1.90
C LYS A 118 -5.12 17.46 2.84
N ALA A 119 -4.42 17.28 3.96
CA ALA A 119 -4.74 16.26 4.95
C ALA A 119 -6.09 16.55 5.64
N GLU A 120 -6.35 17.80 6.01
CA GLU A 120 -7.64 18.24 6.59
C GLU A 120 -8.80 18.04 5.62
N GLU A 121 -8.65 18.47 4.36
CA GLU A 121 -9.65 18.31 3.31
C GLU A 121 -9.97 16.83 3.04
N THR A 122 -8.95 15.97 3.03
CA THR A 122 -9.13 14.52 2.91
C THR A 122 -9.94 13.96 4.08
N GLY A 123 -9.63 14.38 5.31
CA GLY A 123 -10.36 13.97 6.50
C GLY A 123 -11.82 14.43 6.50
N PHE A 124 -12.07 15.68 6.13
CA PHE A 124 -13.43 16.22 5.99
C PHE A 124 -14.24 15.45 4.94
N PHE A 125 -13.64 15.19 3.77
CA PHE A 125 -14.29 14.45 2.69
C PHE A 125 -14.67 13.02 3.11
N ILE A 126 -13.80 12.31 3.85
CA ILE A 126 -14.11 10.97 4.38
C ILE A 126 -15.28 11.05 5.36
N ARG A 127 -15.30 12.02 6.28
CA ARG A 127 -16.40 12.21 7.25
C ARG A 127 -17.72 12.50 6.56
N GLU A 128 -17.70 13.30 5.50
CA GLU A 128 -18.89 13.63 4.71
C GLU A 128 -19.45 12.38 4.02
N ILE A 129 -18.59 11.58 3.38
CA ILE A 129 -18.98 10.29 2.78
C ILE A 129 -19.59 9.35 3.83
N MET A 130 -19.03 9.31 5.03
CA MET A 130 -19.45 8.37 6.08
C MET A 130 -20.53 8.93 7.02
N SER A 131 -21.19 10.02 6.63
CA SER A 131 -22.15 10.74 7.49
C SER A 131 -23.48 10.00 7.72
N ASP A 132 -23.83 9.02 6.88
CA ASP A 132 -25.01 8.17 7.04
C ASP A 132 -24.66 6.67 7.00
N THR A 133 -25.64 5.82 7.33
CA THR A 133 -25.45 4.36 7.38
C THR A 133 -24.96 3.77 6.06
N SER A 134 -25.47 4.24 4.92
CA SER A 134 -25.05 3.73 3.60
C SER A 134 -23.64 4.18 3.25
N GLY A 135 -23.34 5.44 3.52
CA GLY A 135 -22.04 6.06 3.36
C GLY A 135 -20.98 5.40 4.24
N TRP A 136 -21.34 4.93 5.42
CA TRP A 136 -20.44 4.20 6.32
C TRP A 136 -19.98 2.87 5.72
N TRP A 137 -20.91 2.03 5.24
CA TRP A 137 -20.57 0.78 4.56
C TRP A 137 -19.78 1.02 3.28
N TYR A 138 -20.17 2.06 2.54
CA TYR A 138 -19.45 2.45 1.34
C TYR A 138 -18.01 2.88 1.67
N GLY A 139 -17.81 3.73 2.67
CA GLY A 139 -16.51 4.22 3.10
C GLY A 139 -15.57 3.08 3.47
N ILE A 140 -16.08 2.07 4.18
CA ILE A 140 -15.31 0.85 4.48
C ILE A 140 -14.88 0.13 3.21
N ILE A 141 -15.79 -0.05 2.26
CA ILE A 141 -15.48 -0.73 1.01
C ILE A 141 -14.42 0.06 0.22
N ALA A 142 -14.59 1.37 0.12
CA ALA A 142 -13.79 2.24 -0.72
C ALA A 142 -12.41 2.58 -0.15
N PHE A 143 -12.30 2.79 1.16
CA PHE A 143 -11.08 3.25 1.82
C PHE A 143 -10.35 2.12 2.57
N ALA A 144 -11.03 1.02 2.93
CA ALA A 144 -10.39 -0.09 3.63
C ALA A 144 -10.29 -1.36 2.77
N VAL A 145 -11.39 -1.86 2.21
CA VAL A 145 -11.40 -3.17 1.54
C VAL A 145 -10.70 -3.11 0.18
N ILE A 146 -11.12 -2.19 -0.69
CA ILE A 146 -10.60 -2.10 -2.06
C ILE A 146 -9.11 -1.75 -2.09
N PRO A 147 -8.61 -0.76 -1.33
CA PRO A 147 -7.18 -0.48 -1.26
C PRO A 147 -6.39 -1.67 -0.73
N ALA A 148 -6.84 -2.30 0.37
CA ALA A 148 -6.14 -3.44 0.95
C ALA A 148 -6.01 -4.62 -0.01
N ILE A 149 -7.02 -4.90 -0.85
CA ILE A 149 -6.90 -5.97 -1.85
C ILE A 149 -6.04 -5.53 -3.04
N SER A 150 -6.33 -4.35 -3.58
CA SER A 150 -5.75 -3.85 -4.83
C SER A 150 -4.26 -3.55 -4.69
N GLU A 151 -3.90 -2.84 -3.63
CA GLU A 151 -2.52 -2.45 -3.36
C GLU A 151 -1.69 -3.67 -2.96
N GLU A 152 -2.20 -4.58 -2.13
CA GLU A 152 -1.44 -5.79 -1.79
C GLU A 152 -1.25 -6.71 -2.99
N LEU A 153 -2.24 -6.83 -3.89
CA LEU A 153 -2.07 -7.52 -5.17
C LEU A 153 -0.94 -6.88 -5.99
N TYR A 154 -0.94 -5.56 -6.12
CA TYR A 154 0.08 -4.84 -6.87
C TYR A 154 1.48 -4.94 -6.25
N PHE A 155 1.60 -4.61 -4.97
CA PHE A 155 2.88 -4.53 -4.28
C PHE A 155 3.45 -5.90 -3.92
N ARG A 156 2.63 -6.84 -3.43
CA ARG A 156 3.13 -8.12 -2.87
C ARG A 156 3.12 -9.25 -3.91
N TYR A 157 2.17 -9.28 -4.85
CA TYR A 157 2.32 -10.21 -5.98
C TYR A 157 3.17 -9.62 -7.11
N GLY A 158 3.05 -8.32 -7.39
CA GLY A 158 3.81 -7.65 -8.45
C GLY A 158 5.19 -7.18 -8.01
N ILE A 159 5.24 -5.96 -7.47
CA ILE A 159 6.47 -5.18 -7.30
C ILE A 159 7.55 -5.92 -6.50
N ILE A 160 7.19 -6.52 -5.37
CA ILE A 160 8.18 -7.20 -4.50
C ILE A 160 8.86 -8.35 -5.24
N ASN A 161 8.12 -9.09 -6.07
CA ASN A 161 8.66 -10.21 -6.85
C ASN A 161 9.52 -9.77 -8.01
N VAL A 162 9.28 -8.57 -8.55
CA VAL A 162 10.14 -7.96 -9.56
C VAL A 162 11.42 -7.44 -8.93
N ILE A 163 11.32 -6.65 -7.85
CA ILE A 163 12.48 -6.08 -7.16
C ILE A 163 13.39 -7.17 -6.58
N ASP A 164 12.83 -8.26 -6.05
CA ASP A 164 13.61 -9.39 -5.51
C ASP A 164 14.53 -10.03 -6.57
N LYS A 165 14.13 -10.02 -7.85
CA LYS A 165 14.93 -10.54 -8.98
C LYS A 165 16.11 -9.64 -9.37
N PHE A 166 16.15 -8.40 -8.88
CA PHE A 166 17.28 -7.50 -9.09
C PHE A 166 18.16 -7.42 -7.85
N ILE A 167 17.55 -7.17 -6.68
CA ILE A 167 18.28 -6.91 -5.44
C ILE A 167 18.83 -8.20 -4.81
N HIS A 168 18.10 -9.33 -4.92
CA HIS A 168 18.45 -10.61 -4.31
C HIS A 168 18.72 -10.57 -2.79
N ASN A 169 18.18 -9.57 -2.09
CA ASN A 169 18.27 -9.42 -0.64
C ASN A 169 16.89 -9.12 -0.06
N LYS A 170 16.36 -10.05 0.73
CA LYS A 170 15.00 -9.97 1.31
C LYS A 170 14.75 -8.64 2.04
N THR A 171 15.66 -8.22 2.92
CA THR A 171 15.47 -7.00 3.71
C THR A 171 15.49 -5.78 2.79
N ALA A 172 16.49 -5.66 1.92
CA ALA A 172 16.58 -4.52 1.00
C ALA A 172 15.38 -4.45 0.03
N THR A 173 14.89 -5.58 -0.44
CA THR A 173 13.66 -5.66 -1.25
C THR A 173 12.44 -5.15 -0.47
N ILE A 174 12.22 -5.64 0.77
CA ILE A 174 11.08 -5.23 1.62
C ILE A 174 11.10 -3.72 1.84
N TRP A 175 12.25 -3.17 2.24
CA TRP A 175 12.39 -1.73 2.50
C TRP A 175 12.22 -0.90 1.23
N SER A 176 12.77 -1.33 0.09
CA SER A 176 12.58 -0.63 -1.18
C SER A 176 11.10 -0.56 -1.59
N VAL A 177 10.37 -1.68 -1.42
CA VAL A 177 8.92 -1.73 -1.69
C VAL A 177 8.15 -0.87 -0.70
N ALA A 178 8.52 -0.87 0.58
CA ALA A 178 7.86 -0.07 1.61
C ALA A 178 8.06 1.45 1.39
N VAL A 179 9.25 1.85 0.95
CA VAL A 179 9.53 3.24 0.55
C VAL A 179 8.68 3.62 -0.66
N LEU A 180 8.65 2.78 -1.69
CA LEU A 180 7.82 3.04 -2.87
C LEU A 180 6.33 3.13 -2.49
N PHE A 181 5.84 2.20 -1.66
CA PHE A 181 4.47 2.19 -1.14
C PHE A 181 4.13 3.51 -0.44
N SER A 182 5.03 4.04 0.39
CA SER A 182 4.80 5.31 1.06
C SER A 182 4.88 6.52 0.12
N LEU A 183 5.84 6.54 -0.81
CA LEU A 183 6.07 7.66 -1.73
C LEU A 183 4.93 7.89 -2.73
N ILE A 184 4.29 6.83 -3.24
CA ILE A 184 3.21 6.95 -4.24
C ILE A 184 1.95 7.67 -3.73
N HIS A 185 1.85 7.91 -2.42
CA HIS A 185 0.76 8.66 -1.81
C HIS A 185 0.98 10.18 -1.85
N PHE A 186 2.18 10.64 -2.24
CA PHE A 186 2.51 12.06 -2.39
C PHE A 186 2.09 12.92 -1.21
N SER A 187 2.44 12.47 0.00
CA SER A 187 2.15 13.15 1.24
C SER A 187 3.21 12.81 2.28
N ALA A 188 3.77 13.86 2.88
CA ALA A 188 4.70 13.79 4.00
C ALA A 188 3.96 13.43 5.30
N ILE A 189 2.73 13.92 5.49
CA ILE A 189 1.88 13.59 6.64
C ILE A 189 1.41 12.14 6.51
N GLY A 190 1.97 11.23 7.32
CA GLY A 190 1.67 9.79 7.25
C GLY A 190 2.75 8.97 6.52
N PHE A 191 3.84 9.60 6.06
CA PHE A 191 4.90 8.89 5.34
C PHE A 191 5.55 7.81 6.21
N ALA A 192 5.79 8.09 7.49
CA ALA A 192 6.49 7.19 8.39
C ALA A 192 5.61 6.00 8.78
N SER A 193 4.34 6.22 9.13
CA SER A 193 3.39 5.12 9.39
C SER A 193 3.20 4.24 8.16
N ARG A 194 2.98 4.83 6.97
CA ARG A 194 2.86 4.06 5.71
C ARG A 194 4.13 3.26 5.40
N LEU A 195 5.31 3.81 5.63
CA LEU A 195 6.57 3.09 5.49
C LEU A 195 6.65 1.90 6.47
N THR A 196 6.33 2.11 7.74
CA THR A 196 6.36 1.03 8.75
C THR A 196 5.36 -0.09 8.43
N LEU A 197 4.14 0.24 8.01
CA LEU A 197 3.15 -0.71 7.52
C LEU A 197 3.66 -1.47 6.30
N GLY A 198 4.26 -0.75 5.34
CA GLY A 198 4.88 -1.34 4.15
C GLY A 198 5.91 -2.42 4.49
N VAL A 199 6.76 -2.14 5.49
CA VAL A 199 7.76 -3.07 6.03
C VAL A 199 7.08 -4.27 6.70
N ILE A 200 6.11 -4.05 7.59
CA ILE A 200 5.39 -5.11 8.31
C ILE A 200 4.72 -6.06 7.31
N PHE A 201 3.97 -5.53 6.34
CA PHE A 201 3.28 -6.31 5.31
C PHE A 201 4.27 -7.07 4.43
N GLY A 202 5.42 -6.47 4.09
CA GLY A 202 6.49 -7.12 3.33
C GLY A 202 7.09 -8.32 4.08
N TYR A 203 7.41 -8.17 5.37
CA TYR A 203 7.90 -9.27 6.19
C TYR A 203 6.86 -10.38 6.35
N LEU A 204 5.59 -10.01 6.57
CA LEU A 204 4.48 -10.94 6.69
C LEU A 204 4.26 -11.73 5.39
N TYR A 205 4.34 -11.07 4.23
CA TYR A 205 4.28 -11.72 2.92
C TYR A 205 5.45 -12.69 2.71
N TYR A 206 6.69 -12.25 2.92
CA TYR A 206 7.87 -13.12 2.75
C TYR A 206 7.87 -14.34 3.67
N ARG A 207 7.24 -14.23 4.84
CA ARG A 207 7.20 -15.30 5.82
C ARG A 207 6.08 -16.29 5.57
N THR A 208 4.89 -15.78 5.24
CA THR A 208 3.70 -16.63 5.05
C THR A 208 3.55 -17.12 3.62
N GLY A 209 4.23 -16.50 2.66
CA GLY A 209 4.07 -16.77 1.23
C GLY A 209 2.68 -16.42 0.69
N SER A 210 1.84 -15.75 1.49
CA SER A 210 0.42 -15.53 1.23
C SER A 210 0.09 -14.06 1.38
N ILE A 211 -0.63 -13.50 0.40
CA ILE A 211 -1.14 -12.13 0.49
C ILE A 211 -2.31 -11.98 1.47
N LYS A 212 -2.94 -13.08 1.88
CA LYS A 212 -4.14 -13.03 2.75
C LYS A 212 -3.85 -12.31 4.06
N TRP A 213 -2.66 -12.52 4.62
CA TRP A 213 -2.25 -11.91 5.89
C TRP A 213 -1.94 -10.42 5.75
N PRO A 214 -1.11 -9.96 4.77
CA PRO A 214 -1.00 -8.54 4.46
C PRO A 214 -2.34 -7.86 4.16
N VAL A 215 -3.21 -8.47 3.34
CA VAL A 215 -4.54 -7.91 3.01
C VAL A 215 -5.39 -7.75 4.27
N PHE A 216 -5.45 -8.76 5.12
CA PHE A 216 -6.21 -8.67 6.36
C PHE A 216 -5.68 -7.56 7.28
N LEU A 217 -4.36 -7.45 7.43
CA LEU A 217 -3.76 -6.45 8.31
C LEU A 217 -3.88 -5.04 7.74
N HIS A 218 -3.74 -4.87 6.42
CA HIS A 218 -3.96 -3.62 5.71
C HIS A 218 -5.42 -3.16 5.84
N PHE A 219 -6.37 -4.05 5.54
CA PHE A 219 -7.79 -3.78 5.77
C PHE A 219 -8.05 -3.35 7.22
N SER A 220 -7.52 -4.10 8.20
CA SER A 220 -7.71 -3.79 9.62
C SER A 220 -7.17 -2.41 9.96
N ASN A 221 -5.97 -2.07 9.48
CA ASN A 221 -5.37 -0.76 9.69
C ASN A 221 -6.27 0.37 9.16
N ASN A 222 -6.70 0.26 7.90
CA ASN A 222 -7.52 1.29 7.27
C ASN A 222 -8.89 1.36 7.94
N PHE A 223 -9.49 0.22 8.29
CA PHE A 223 -10.74 0.16 9.01
C PHE A 223 -10.65 0.87 10.37
N PHE A 224 -9.60 0.61 11.17
CA PHE A 224 -9.40 1.31 12.44
C PHE A 224 -9.16 2.81 12.24
N ALA A 225 -8.43 3.22 11.19
CA ALA A 225 -8.26 4.63 10.87
C ALA A 225 -9.60 5.32 10.56
N LEU A 226 -10.50 4.65 9.82
CA LEU A 226 -11.84 5.16 9.56
C LEU A 226 -12.72 5.27 10.82
N LEU A 227 -12.47 4.47 11.86
CA LEU A 227 -13.19 4.58 13.14
C LEU A 227 -12.74 5.79 13.99
N LEU A 228 -11.54 6.31 13.71
CA LEU A 228 -10.95 7.44 14.43
C LEU A 228 -11.18 8.79 13.73
N ILE A 229 -11.66 8.74 12.49
CA ILE A 229 -12.16 9.88 11.71
C ILE A 229 -13.67 9.99 11.94
#